data_AF-Q6Y0E8-F1
#
_entry.id   AF-Q6Y0E8-F1
#
_cell.length_a   1.000
_cell.length_b   1.000
_cell.length_c   1.000
_cell.angle_alpha   90.00
_cell.angle_beta   90.00
_cell.angle_gamma   90.00
#
_symmetry.space_group_name_H-M   'P 1'
#
loop_
_entity.id
_entity.type
_entity.pdbx_description
1 polymer ?
#
loop_
_entity_poly.entity_id
_entity_poly.type
_entity_poly.pdbx_seq_one_letter_code
_entity_poly.pdbx_strand_id
1 'polypeptide(L)'
;WQDVGPDHFNILDAFYAEPQRYAYTFQNYVFVTRVMQERESSGGVKPLRLMERSVFSDRMVFVRAVHEANWMNEMEISIYDSWFDPVVSCLPGLIPDGFIYLRATPDTCH
;
A
#
# COMPACT_ATOMS: atom_id res chain seq x y z
N TRP A 1 5.18 -8.06 5.60
CA TRP A 1 3.83 -7.97 6.21
C TRP A 1 3.54 -9.13 7.15
N GLN A 2 4.14 -10.31 6.97
CA GLN A 2 3.94 -11.46 7.86
C GLN A 2 4.86 -11.48 9.10
N ASP A 3 5.86 -10.60 9.11
CA ASP A 3 6.83 -10.49 10.20
C ASP A 3 7.18 -9.01 10.38
N VAL A 4 6.78 -8.43 11.51
CA VAL A 4 6.95 -7.00 11.84
C VAL A 4 7.34 -6.86 13.31
N GLY A 5 8.47 -6.18 13.56
CA GLY A 5 8.93 -5.86 14.91
C GLY A 5 9.58 -7.04 15.66
N PRO A 6 10.05 -6.82 16.89
CA PRO A 6 10.78 -7.83 17.66
C PRO A 6 9.92 -9.03 18.09
N ASP A 7 8.60 -8.85 18.17
CA ASP A 7 7.66 -9.91 18.56
C ASP A 7 7.10 -10.68 17.35
N HIS A 8 7.63 -10.44 16.14
CA HIS A 8 7.26 -11.13 14.90
C HIS A 8 5.74 -11.07 14.59
N PHE A 9 5.16 -9.87 14.59
CA PHE A 9 3.74 -9.70 14.32
C PHE A 9 3.40 -9.93 12.84
N ASN A 10 2.40 -10.78 12.57
CA ASN A 10 1.79 -10.88 11.25
C ASN A 10 0.64 -9.87 11.12
N ILE A 11 0.95 -8.68 10.58
CA ILE A 11 -0.06 -7.61 10.42
C ILE A 11 -1.09 -7.95 9.34
N LEU A 12 -0.78 -8.84 8.40
CA LEU A 12 -1.74 -9.32 7.40
C LEU A 12 -2.83 -10.16 8.07
N ASP A 13 -2.44 -11.07 8.95
CA ASP A 13 -3.39 -11.89 9.71
C ASP A 13 -4.23 -11.03 10.66
N ALA A 14 -3.60 -10.07 11.34
CA ALA A 14 -4.32 -9.13 12.20
C ALA A 14 -5.37 -8.31 11.42
N PHE A 15 -5.04 -7.88 10.20
CA PHE A 15 -5.98 -7.21 9.31
C PHE A 15 -7.18 -8.09 8.94
N TYR A 16 -6.96 -9.36 8.58
CA TYR A 16 -8.06 -10.25 8.25
C TYR A 16 -8.88 -10.71 9.47
N ALA A 17 -8.27 -10.75 10.66
CA ALA A 17 -8.94 -11.08 11.91
C ALA A 17 -9.84 -9.94 12.42
N GLU A 18 -9.33 -8.69 12.44
CA GLU A 18 -10.03 -7.52 12.96
C GLU A 18 -9.87 -6.31 12.01
N PRO A 19 -10.51 -6.33 10.83
CA PRO A 19 -10.28 -5.32 9.79
C PRO A 19 -10.64 -3.90 10.23
N GLN A 20 -11.69 -3.72 11.04
CA GLN A 20 -12.07 -2.41 11.57
C GLN A 20 -11.00 -1.78 12.46
N ARG A 21 -10.19 -2.60 13.14
CA ARG A 21 -9.13 -2.12 14.03
C ARG A 21 -7.83 -1.90 13.28
N TYR A 22 -7.53 -2.75 12.30
CA TYR A 22 -6.22 -2.83 11.67
C TYR A 22 -6.19 -2.33 10.22
N ALA A 23 -7.31 -1.99 9.58
CA ALA A 23 -7.33 -1.47 8.21
C ALA A 23 -6.40 -0.27 8.04
N TYR A 24 -6.57 0.76 8.88
CA TYR A 24 -5.71 1.95 8.82
C TYR A 24 -4.23 1.59 9.05
N THR A 25 -3.93 0.81 10.09
CA THR A 25 -2.54 0.42 10.40
C THR A 25 -1.91 -0.39 9.27
N PHE A 26 -2.64 -1.35 8.71
CA PHE A 26 -2.16 -2.20 7.62
C PHE A 26 -1.90 -1.39 6.35
N GLN A 27 -2.84 -0.52 5.94
CA GLN A 27 -2.65 0.33 4.74
C GLN A 27 -1.45 1.27 4.89
N ASN A 28 -1.25 1.86 6.07
CA ASN A 28 -0.06 2.68 6.36
C ASN A 28 1.23 1.85 6.25
N TYR A 29 1.24 0.65 6.82
CA TYR A 29 2.43 -0.21 6.77
C TYR A 29 2.76 -0.65 5.35
N VAL A 30 1.75 -1.01 4.53
CA VAL A 30 1.94 -1.31 3.10
C VAL A 30 2.60 -0.12 2.38
N PHE A 31 2.08 1.10 2.57
CA PHE A 31 2.67 2.29 1.97
C PHE A 31 4.14 2.48 2.39
N VAL A 32 4.45 2.40 3.70
CA VAL A 32 5.82 2.54 4.21
C VAL A 32 6.76 1.50 3.59
N THR A 33 6.34 0.24 3.53
CA THR A 33 7.17 -0.82 2.92
C THR A 33 7.46 -0.53 1.44
N ARG A 34 6.53 0.07 0.71
CA ARG A 34 6.73 0.49 -0.67
C ARG A 34 7.73 1.64 -0.80
N VAL A 35 7.69 2.61 0.12
CA VAL A 35 8.70 3.68 0.20
C VAL A 35 10.09 3.13 0.48
N MET A 36 10.20 2.13 1.36
CA MET A 36 11.49 1.48 1.64
C MET A 36 12.02 0.73 0.41
N GLN A 37 11.17 -0.04 -0.27
CA GLN A 37 11.53 -0.73 -1.51
C GLN A 37 11.95 0.24 -2.62
N GLU A 38 11.28 1.39 -2.74
CA GLU A 38 11.66 2.45 -3.66
C GLU A 38 13.09 2.90 -3.36
N ARG A 39 13.39 3.29 -2.12
CA ARG A 39 14.72 3.76 -1.72
C ARG A 39 15.83 2.73 -1.94
N GLU A 40 15.57 1.47 -1.63
CA GLU A 40 16.52 0.37 -1.86
C GLU A 40 16.77 0.13 -3.35
N SER A 41 15.71 0.22 -4.17
CA SER A 41 15.79 -0.01 -5.62
C SER A 41 16.42 1.16 -6.40
N SER A 42 16.33 2.38 -5.87
CA SER A 42 16.78 3.62 -6.53
C SER A 42 18.30 3.82 -6.47
N GLY A 43 19.04 3.03 -5.68
CA GLY A 43 20.49 3.14 -5.49
C GLY A 43 21.37 2.64 -6.64
N GLY A 44 20.83 2.34 -7.82
CA GLY A 44 21.61 1.80 -8.95
C GLY A 44 21.16 2.30 -10.32
N VAL A 45 22.11 2.37 -11.27
CA VAL A 45 21.82 2.71 -12.68
C VAL A 45 21.26 1.47 -13.38
N LYS A 46 20.01 1.13 -13.09
CA LYS A 46 19.28 0.10 -13.84
C LYS A 46 18.40 0.80 -14.89
N PRO A 47 18.43 0.36 -16.16
CA PRO A 47 17.64 0.99 -17.22
C PRO A 47 16.13 0.74 -17.07
N LEU A 48 15.74 -0.24 -16.25
CA LEU A 48 14.36 -0.60 -15.99
C LEU A 48 14.18 -1.00 -14.53
N ARG A 49 13.09 -0.54 -13.93
CA ARG A 49 12.64 -0.97 -12.62
C ARG A 49 11.20 -1.45 -12.70
N LEU A 50 10.97 -2.68 -12.27
CA LEU A 50 9.65 -3.27 -12.14
C LEU A 50 9.24 -3.24 -10.67
N MET A 51 8.04 -2.74 -10.40
CA MET A 51 7.46 -2.73 -9.06
C MET A 51 6.19 -3.57 -9.07
N GLU A 52 6.02 -4.41 -8.04
CA GLU A 52 4.74 -5.07 -7.82
C GLU A 52 3.77 -4.05 -7.22
N ARG A 53 2.71 -3.71 -7.96
CA ARG A 53 1.74 -2.65 -7.62
C ARG A 53 2.40 -1.26 -7.51
N SER A 54 1.61 -0.26 -7.10
CA SER A 54 2.03 1.13 -6.97
C SER A 54 1.36 1.82 -5.78
N VAL A 55 1.87 3.00 -5.41
CA VAL A 55 1.20 3.87 -4.42
C VAL A 55 -0.23 4.22 -4.84
N PHE A 56 -0.51 4.25 -6.15
CA PHE A 56 -1.83 4.50 -6.69
C PHE A 56 -2.78 3.34 -6.46
N SER A 57 -2.33 2.09 -6.64
CA SER A 57 -3.19 0.94 -6.30
C SER A 57 -3.47 0.86 -4.80
N ASP A 58 -2.51 1.21 -3.95
CA ASP A 58 -2.72 1.23 -2.50
C ASP A 58 -3.83 2.24 -2.14
N ARG A 59 -3.71 3.49 -2.61
CA ARG A 59 -4.68 4.55 -2.29
C ARG A 59 -6.03 4.38 -3.01
N MET A 60 -6.02 4.15 -4.32
CA MET A 60 -7.21 4.23 -5.16
C MET A 60 -7.99 2.92 -5.22
N VAL A 61 -7.37 1.79 -4.87
CA VAL A 61 -8.04 0.47 -4.83
C VAL A 61 -8.23 0.02 -3.39
N PHE A 62 -7.14 -0.20 -2.65
CA PHE A 62 -7.25 -0.83 -1.33
C PHE A 62 -7.79 0.10 -0.24
N VAL A 63 -7.23 1.30 -0.09
CA VAL A 63 -7.72 2.28 0.92
C VAL A 63 -9.17 2.66 0.64
N ARG A 64 -9.53 2.87 -0.63
CA ARG A 64 -10.92 3.12 -1.01
C ARG A 64 -11.83 1.93 -0.71
N ALA A 65 -11.43 0.70 -1.03
CA ALA A 65 -12.23 -0.48 -0.74
C ALA A 65 -12.48 -0.68 0.76
N VAL A 66 -11.46 -0.48 1.62
CA VAL A 66 -11.64 -0.63 3.08
C VAL A 66 -12.48 0.49 3.69
N HIS A 67 -12.44 1.69 3.12
CA HIS A 67 -13.32 2.79 3.50
C HIS A 67 -14.77 2.54 3.07
N GLU A 68 -14.98 2.13 1.81
CA GLU A 68 -16.31 1.74 1.29
C GLU A 68 -16.91 0.55 2.06
N ALA A 69 -16.06 -0.34 2.60
CA ALA A 69 -16.46 -1.45 3.47
C ALA A 69 -16.74 -1.03 4.94
N ASN A 70 -16.61 0.25 5.29
CA ASN A 70 -16.71 0.78 6.67
C ASN A 70 -15.69 0.16 7.65
N TRP A 71 -14.51 -0.25 7.17
CA TRP A 71 -13.40 -0.70 8.02
C TRP A 71 -12.42 0.42 8.36
N MET A 72 -12.49 1.52 7.62
CA MET A 72 -11.78 2.76 7.87
C MET A 72 -12.80 3.90 7.94
N ASN A 73 -12.74 4.72 8.98
CA ASN A 73 -13.68 5.84 9.15
C ASN A 73 -13.23 7.11 8.41
N GLU A 74 -14.11 8.11 8.34
CA GLU A 74 -13.85 9.41 7.68
C GLU A 74 -12.62 10.14 8.22
N MET A 75 -12.36 10.04 9.52
CA MET A 75 -11.19 10.67 10.14
C MET A 75 -9.91 9.98 9.67
N GLU A 76 -9.88 8.65 9.65
CA GLU A 76 -8.72 7.86 9.25
C GLU A 76 -8.37 8.06 7.77
N ILE A 77 -9.36 8.07 6.88
CA ILE A 77 -9.12 8.35 5.45
C ILE A 77 -8.67 9.79 5.23
N SER A 78 -9.24 10.76 5.95
CA SER A 78 -8.82 12.16 5.88
C SER A 78 -7.37 12.34 6.34
N ILE A 79 -6.97 11.65 7.41
CA ILE A 79 -5.58 11.64 7.86
C ILE A 79 -4.70 10.99 6.79
N TYR A 80 -5.09 9.84 6.24
CA TYR A 80 -4.35 9.16 5.17
C TYR A 80 -4.08 10.10 3.99
N ASP A 81 -5.11 10.79 3.51
CA ASP A 81 -5.00 11.75 2.41
C ASP A 81 -4.11 12.94 2.73
N SER A 82 -4.20 13.48 3.95
CA SER A 82 -3.47 14.68 4.33
C SER A 82 -1.95 14.54 4.22
N TRP A 83 -1.41 13.33 4.40
CA TRP A 83 0.01 13.06 4.26
C TRP A 83 0.39 12.34 2.96
N PHE A 84 -0.54 11.61 2.32
CA PHE A 84 -0.24 10.85 1.11
C PHE A 84 0.23 11.74 -0.03
N ASP A 85 -0.52 12.78 -0.36
CA ASP A 85 -0.20 13.67 -1.49
C ASP A 85 1.14 14.41 -1.32
N PRO A 86 1.45 15.01 -0.14
CA PRO A 86 2.78 15.58 0.10
C PRO A 86 3.92 14.58 -0.02
N VAL A 87 3.76 13.37 0.53
CA VAL A 87 4.84 12.37 0.54
C VAL A 87 5.14 11.87 -0.87
N VAL A 88 4.10 11.56 -1.67
CA VAL A 88 4.27 11.14 -3.06
C VAL A 88 4.91 12.26 -3.89
N SER A 89 4.53 13.52 -3.64
CA SER A 89 5.12 14.68 -4.31
C SER A 89 6.61 14.86 -4.00
N CYS A 90 7.05 14.52 -2.78
CA CYS A 90 8.47 14.56 -2.40
C CYS A 90 9.29 13.38 -2.92
N LEU A 91 8.64 12.30 -3.38
CA LEU A 91 9.28 11.06 -3.79
C LEU A 91 8.84 10.68 -5.21
N PRO A 92 9.36 11.37 -6.25
CA PRO A 92 8.97 11.11 -7.63
C PRO A 92 9.30 9.68 -8.08
N GLY A 93 10.26 9.02 -7.42
CA GLY A 93 10.56 7.60 -7.63
C GLY A 93 9.43 6.65 -7.27
N LEU A 94 8.37 7.08 -6.57
CA LEU A 94 7.19 6.25 -6.33
C LEU A 94 6.19 6.28 -7.49
N ILE A 95 6.32 7.24 -8.40
CA ILE A 95 5.43 7.43 -9.53
C ILE A 95 5.98 6.59 -10.71
N PRO A 96 5.26 5.55 -11.16
CA PRO A 96 5.72 4.74 -12.28
C PRO A 96 5.47 5.45 -13.61
N ASP A 97 6.35 5.23 -14.59
CA ASP A 97 6.20 5.75 -15.95
C ASP A 97 5.09 5.05 -16.75
N GLY A 98 4.67 3.86 -16.30
CA GLY A 98 3.61 3.08 -16.93
C GLY A 98 3.10 1.94 -16.05
N PHE A 99 1.96 1.38 -16.45
CA PHE A 99 1.31 0.28 -15.73
C PHE A 99 1.18 -0.94 -16.63
N ILE A 100 1.50 -2.12 -16.07
CA ILE A 100 1.18 -3.41 -16.67
C ILE A 100 -0.03 -3.97 -15.91
N TYR A 101 -1.20 -3.99 -16.56
CA TYR A 101 -2.43 -4.49 -15.94
C TYR A 101 -2.65 -5.97 -16.27
N LEU A 102 -2.37 -6.83 -15.29
CA LEU A 102 -2.65 -8.26 -15.37
C LEU A 102 -4.14 -8.49 -15.08
N ARG A 103 -4.96 -8.59 -16.13
CA ARG A 103 -6.40 -8.77 -16.01
C ARG A 103 -6.78 -10.26 -15.86
N ALA A 104 -7.50 -10.58 -14.80
CA ALA A 104 -8.10 -11.88 -14.56
C ALA A 104 -9.53 -11.72 -14.00
N THR A 105 -10.37 -12.74 -14.15
CA THR A 105 -11.72 -12.77 -13.55
C THR A 105 -11.64 -13.12 -12.06
N PRO A 106 -12.61 -12.69 -11.23
CA PRO A 106 -12.66 -13.06 -9.81
C PRO A 106 -12.55 -14.57 -9.57
N ASP A 107 -13.21 -15.39 -10.39
CA ASP A 107 -13.17 -16.85 -10.31
C ASP A 107 -11.78 -17.45 -10.54
N THR A 108 -10.88 -16.73 -11.23
CA THR A 108 -9.50 -17.15 -11.43
C THR A 108 -8.59 -16.73 -10.27
N CYS A 109 -8.98 -15.71 -9.52
CA CYS A 109 -8.19 -15.15 -8.42
C CYS A 109 -8.53 -15.75 -7.05
N HIS A 110 -9.65 -16.47 -6.92
CA HIS A 110 -10.11 -17.09 -5.68
C HIS A 110 -9.33 -18.37 -5.38
#